data_AF-A0A5K7XE62-F1
#
_entry.id   AF-A0A5K7XE62-F1
#
_cell.length_a   1.000
_cell.length_b   1.000
_cell.length_c   1.000
_cell.angle_alpha   90.00
_cell.angle_beta   90.00
_cell.angle_gamma   90.00
#
_symmetry.space_group_name_H-M   'P 1'
#
loop_
_entity.id
_entity.type
_entity.pdbx_description
1 polymer ?
#
loop_
_entity_poly.entity_id
_entity_poly.type
_entity_poly.pdbx_seq_one_letter_code
_entity_poly.pdbx_strand_id
1 'polypeptide(L)'
;MRRFMIAACLVLVTLCCLWSVSTSAMAPAKETEEADRFAGKLVLVYFKGRDDDLAYTLEKVRVSDLAGEKMLEGLHADTGDDTDWMKGRKAVVMLSAVESLTLYDSVDDYKKAIGPYGDDAL
;
A
#
# COMPACT_ATOMS: atom_id res chain seq x y z
N MET A 1 -36.13 -6.82 -59.57
CA MET A 1 -34.92 -7.34 -58.90
C MET A 1 -33.80 -6.29 -58.76
N ARG A 2 -34.12 -5.01 -58.49
CA ARG A 2 -33.12 -3.93 -58.32
C ARG A 2 -33.11 -3.30 -56.92
N ARG A 3 -34.04 -3.69 -56.05
CA ARG A 3 -34.21 -3.10 -54.71
C ARG A 3 -33.56 -3.90 -53.57
N PHE A 4 -33.09 -5.12 -53.85
CA PHE A 4 -32.47 -5.99 -52.84
C PHE A 4 -30.95 -5.82 -52.73
N MET A 5 -30.32 -5.03 -53.60
CA MET A 5 -28.86 -4.95 -53.70
C MET A 5 -28.23 -3.83 -52.85
N ILE A 6 -29.07 -2.92 -52.30
CA ILE A 6 -28.59 -1.75 -51.54
C ILE A 6 -28.48 -2.06 -50.02
N ALA A 7 -29.23 -3.05 -49.52
CA ALA A 7 -29.24 -3.38 -48.10
C ALA A 7 -27.98 -4.14 -47.62
N ALA A 8 -27.21 -4.75 -48.53
CA ALA A 8 -26.06 -5.58 -48.16
C ALA A 8 -24.77 -4.77 -47.87
N CYS A 9 -24.65 -3.53 -48.37
CA CYS A 9 -23.45 -2.72 -48.16
C CYS A 9 -23.42 -1.97 -46.82
N LEU A 10 -24.58 -1.74 -46.18
CA LEU A 10 -24.67 -0.96 -44.95
C LEU A 10 -24.38 -1.77 -43.67
N VAL A 11 -24.40 -3.10 -43.75
CA VAL A 11 -24.10 -3.99 -42.62
C VAL A 11 -22.58 -4.26 -42.48
N LEU A 12 -21.80 -4.07 -43.55
CA LEU A 12 -20.36 -4.38 -43.52
C LEU A 12 -19.50 -3.26 -42.89
N VAL A 13 -19.99 -2.02 -42.85
CA VAL A 13 -19.22 -0.87 -42.33
C VAL A 13 -19.31 -0.78 -40.80
N THR A 14 -20.40 -1.21 -40.19
CA THR A 14 -20.58 -1.20 -38.72
C THR A 14 -19.80 -2.30 -38.00
N LEU A 15 -19.32 -3.33 -38.70
CA LEU A 15 -18.56 -4.43 -38.08
C LEU A 15 -17.07 -4.09 -37.84
N CYS A 16 -16.51 -3.08 -38.52
CA CYS A 16 -15.09 -2.72 -38.38
C CYS A 16 -14.79 -1.76 -37.22
N CYS A 17 -15.79 -1.11 -36.61
CA CYS A 17 -15.55 -0.15 -35.52
C CYS A 17 -15.39 -0.78 -34.13
N LEU A 18 -15.51 -2.10 -34.00
CA LEU A 18 -15.42 -2.80 -32.71
C LEU A 18 -14.04 -3.37 -32.39
N TRP A 19 -13.04 -3.23 -33.29
CA TRP A 19 -11.75 -3.92 -33.16
C TRP A 19 -10.55 -3.02 -32.85
N SER A 20 -10.78 -1.74 -32.56
CA SER A 20 -9.70 -0.81 -32.18
C SER A 20 -9.88 -0.24 -30.78
N VAL A 21 -10.38 -1.05 -29.84
CA VAL A 21 -10.05 -0.80 -28.43
C VAL A 21 -8.59 -1.20 -28.28
N SER A 22 -7.71 -0.24 -28.58
CA SER A 22 -6.32 -0.28 -28.16
C SER A 22 -6.32 -0.44 -26.66
N THR A 23 -6.21 -1.69 -26.20
CA THR A 23 -5.78 -1.99 -24.85
C THR A 23 -4.37 -1.43 -24.75
N SER A 24 -4.26 -0.18 -24.32
CA SER A 24 -3.03 0.32 -23.73
C SER A 24 -2.71 -0.65 -22.62
N ALA A 25 -1.71 -1.50 -22.88
CA ALA A 25 -1.05 -2.28 -21.87
C ALA A 25 -0.41 -1.26 -20.91
N MET A 26 -1.18 -0.80 -19.92
CA MET A 26 -0.63 -0.27 -18.68
C MET A 26 0.24 -1.40 -18.15
N ALA A 27 1.55 -1.24 -18.28
CA ALA A 27 2.52 -2.17 -17.70
C ALA A 27 2.26 -2.25 -16.19
N PRO A 28 1.74 -3.37 -15.66
CA PRO A 28 1.50 -3.50 -14.23
C PRO A 28 2.62 -4.36 -13.68
N ALA A 29 3.79 -3.79 -13.40
CA ALA A 29 4.88 -4.57 -12.80
C ALA A 29 6.00 -3.69 -12.24
N LYS A 30 5.68 -2.91 -11.21
CA LYS A 30 6.72 -2.46 -10.26
C LYS A 30 6.23 -2.28 -8.83
N GLU A 31 4.90 -2.27 -8.60
CA GLU A 31 4.32 -2.25 -7.26
C GLU A 31 4.49 -3.56 -6.48
N THR A 32 4.71 -4.68 -7.16
CA THR A 32 4.73 -6.01 -6.52
C THR A 32 5.94 -6.25 -5.61
N GLU A 33 7.10 -5.64 -5.89
CA GLU A 33 8.31 -5.90 -5.11
C GLU A 33 8.32 -5.19 -3.76
N GLU A 34 7.77 -3.97 -3.68
CA GLU A 34 7.65 -3.24 -2.41
C GLU A 34 6.51 -3.77 -1.54
N ALA A 35 5.42 -4.28 -2.13
CA ALA A 35 4.33 -4.88 -1.36
C ALA A 35 4.78 -6.14 -0.62
N ASP A 36 5.67 -6.94 -1.22
CA ASP A 36 6.10 -8.22 -0.68
C ASP A 36 7.00 -8.07 0.56
N ARG A 37 7.79 -6.99 0.63
CA ARG A 37 8.75 -6.77 1.73
C ARG A 37 8.09 -6.54 3.10
N PHE A 38 6.83 -6.13 3.12
CA PHE A 38 6.08 -5.81 4.34
C PHE A 38 5.09 -6.91 4.73
N ALA A 39 4.86 -7.88 3.86
CA ALA A 39 3.89 -8.94 4.09
C ALA A 39 4.26 -9.76 5.34
N GLY A 40 3.34 -9.80 6.30
CA GLY A 40 3.53 -10.53 7.56
C GLY A 40 4.57 -9.92 8.50
N LYS A 41 5.10 -8.72 8.21
CA LYS A 41 6.05 -8.02 9.09
C LYS A 41 5.33 -7.04 10.00
N LEU A 42 5.97 -6.79 11.14
CA LEU A 42 5.78 -5.60 11.94
C LEU A 42 6.73 -4.51 11.44
N VAL A 43 6.24 -3.29 11.28
CA VAL A 43 7.00 -2.16 10.75
C VAL A 43 7.08 -1.07 11.80
N LEU A 44 8.28 -0.79 12.29
CA LEU A 44 8.55 0.36 13.12
C LEU A 44 8.97 1.54 12.24
N VAL A 45 8.24 2.65 12.34
CA VAL A 45 8.36 3.82 11.46
C VAL A 45 8.89 5.00 12.26
N TYR A 46 10.07 5.50 11.88
CA TYR A 46 10.63 6.74 12.42
C TYR A 46 10.37 7.90 11.46
N PHE A 47 9.97 9.05 11.99
CA PHE A 47 9.59 10.23 11.21
C PHE A 47 10.71 11.27 11.18
N LYS A 48 10.88 11.94 10.03
CA LYS A 48 11.84 13.03 9.89
C LYS A 48 11.48 14.20 10.79
N GLY A 49 12.47 14.73 11.51
CA GLY A 49 12.35 16.00 12.23
C GLY A 49 11.38 15.96 13.43
N ARG A 50 11.14 14.77 13.98
CA ARG A 50 10.55 14.61 15.31
C ARG A 50 11.66 14.31 16.31
N ASP A 51 11.84 15.23 17.26
CA ASP A 51 12.81 15.11 18.35
C ASP A 51 12.30 14.22 19.49
N ASP A 52 10.99 13.99 19.50
CA ASP A 52 10.28 13.04 20.31
C ASP A 52 10.35 11.68 19.59
N ASP A 53 10.93 10.67 20.26
CA ASP A 53 11.12 9.27 19.81
C ASP A 53 9.80 8.52 19.45
N LEU A 54 8.74 9.26 19.09
CA LEU A 54 7.45 8.81 18.58
C LEU A 54 7.62 8.06 17.26
N ALA A 55 7.89 6.77 17.38
CA ALA A 55 7.80 5.83 16.30
C ALA A 55 6.38 5.25 16.20
N TYR A 56 5.94 4.91 14.98
CA TYR A 56 4.71 4.14 14.78
C TYR A 56 5.05 2.68 14.58
N THR A 57 4.42 1.80 15.35
CA THR A 57 4.51 0.35 15.16
C THR A 57 3.29 -0.11 14.39
N LEU A 58 3.48 -0.55 13.15
CA LEU A 58 2.39 -0.94 12.24
C LEU A 58 2.43 -2.43 11.92
N GLU A 59 1.27 -3.05 11.80
CA GLU A 59 1.06 -4.40 11.27
C GLU A 59 0.16 -4.37 10.03
N LYS A 60 0.12 -5.50 9.30
CA LYS A 60 -0.69 -5.67 8.08
C LYS A 60 -0.43 -4.54 7.07
N VAL A 61 0.84 -4.15 6.97
CA VAL A 61 1.27 -3.00 6.18
C VAL A 61 1.19 -3.30 4.70
N ARG A 62 0.69 -2.32 3.94
CA ARG A 62 0.73 -2.29 2.49
C ARG A 62 1.21 -0.93 2.01
N VAL A 63 1.84 -0.90 0.84
CA VAL A 63 2.14 0.35 0.15
C VAL A 63 0.96 0.69 -0.76
N SER A 64 0.52 1.94 -0.74
CA SER A 64 -0.45 2.48 -1.70
C SER A 64 0.10 3.74 -2.35
N ASP A 65 -0.43 4.08 -3.53
CA ASP A 65 -0.20 5.36 -4.20
C ASP A 65 -1.46 6.22 -4.10
N LEU A 66 -1.31 7.43 -3.58
CA LEU A 66 -2.38 8.43 -3.57
C LEU A 66 -1.87 9.71 -4.24
N ALA A 67 -2.40 10.00 -5.43
CA ALA A 67 -2.04 11.17 -6.21
C ALA A 67 -0.53 11.29 -6.52
N GLY A 68 0.15 10.16 -6.75
CA GLY A 68 1.58 10.09 -7.01
C GLY A 68 2.44 10.11 -5.75
N GLU A 69 1.83 10.13 -4.57
CA GLU A 69 2.52 10.04 -3.29
C GLU A 69 2.36 8.64 -2.71
N LYS A 70 3.50 7.97 -2.48
CA LYS A 70 3.51 6.64 -1.87
C LYS A 70 3.25 6.74 -0.36
N MET A 71 2.35 5.89 0.11
CA MET A 71 1.91 5.81 1.50
C MET A 71 2.18 4.41 2.06
N LEU A 72 2.50 4.33 3.35
CA LEU A 72 2.36 3.13 4.16
C LEU A 72 0.99 3.15 4.83
N GLU A 73 0.17 2.15 4.53
CA GLU A 73 -1.09 1.92 5.23
C GLU A 73 -0.98 0.67 6.08
N GLY A 74 -1.40 0.73 7.33
CA GLY A 74 -1.40 -0.41 8.23
C GLY A 74 -2.32 -0.19 9.42
N LEU A 75 -2.30 -1.12 10.36
CA LEU A 75 -2.93 -0.95 11.67
C LEU A 75 -1.84 -0.71 12.70
N HIS A 76 -2.07 0.15 13.69
CA HIS A 76 -1.21 0.20 14.87
C HIS A 76 -1.20 -1.17 15.54
N ALA A 77 -0.01 -1.73 15.71
CA ALA A 77 0.18 -3.05 16.27
C ALA A 77 -0.12 -3.06 17.75
N ASP A 78 -0.62 -4.21 18.23
CA ASP A 78 -0.75 -4.45 19.66
C ASP A 78 0.61 -4.84 20.25
N THR A 79 1.31 -3.87 20.83
CA THR A 79 2.59 -4.10 21.52
C THR A 79 2.40 -4.55 22.97
N GLY A 80 1.17 -4.76 23.44
CA GLY A 80 0.88 -5.14 24.82
C GLY A 80 0.95 -3.99 25.83
N ASP A 81 1.08 -2.74 25.38
CA ASP A 81 0.84 -1.56 26.20
C ASP A 81 -0.67 -1.29 26.27
N ASP A 82 -1.25 -1.42 27.46
CA ASP A 82 -2.68 -1.19 27.69
C ASP A 82 -3.06 0.30 27.63
N THR A 83 -2.09 1.22 27.62
CA THR A 83 -2.31 2.66 27.48
C THR A 83 -2.30 3.12 26.01
N ASP A 84 -1.86 2.28 25.08
CA ASP A 84 -1.86 2.58 23.65
C ASP A 84 -3.29 2.56 23.07
N TRP A 85 -3.90 3.75 23.04
CA TRP A 85 -5.23 3.97 22.46
C TRP A 85 -5.27 3.85 20.93
N MET A 86 -4.11 3.81 20.26
CA MET A 86 -4.00 3.67 18.80
C MET A 86 -4.06 2.21 18.36
N LYS A 87 -3.81 1.24 19.24
CA LYS A 87 -3.90 -0.20 18.97
C LYS A 87 -5.08 -0.59 18.08
N GLY A 88 -4.78 -1.28 16.98
CA GLY A 88 -5.75 -1.76 15.99
C GLY A 88 -6.36 -0.68 15.09
N ARG A 89 -6.06 0.61 15.30
CA ARG A 89 -6.55 1.69 14.44
C ARG A 89 -5.71 1.78 13.18
N LYS A 90 -6.37 2.14 12.08
CA LYS A 90 -5.70 2.37 10.80
C LYS A 90 -4.81 3.61 10.89
N ALA A 91 -3.57 3.48 10.44
CA ALA A 91 -2.66 4.58 10.19
C ALA A 91 -2.32 4.67 8.70
N VAL A 92 -2.10 5.90 8.22
CA VAL A 92 -1.62 6.19 6.88
C VAL A 92 -0.44 7.14 7.03
N VAL A 93 0.72 6.74 6.52
CA VAL A 93 1.96 7.48 6.66
C VAL A 93 2.55 7.74 5.28
N MET A 94 2.85 9.01 4.98
CA MET A 94 3.53 9.37 3.74
C MET A 94 4.99 8.88 3.80
N LEU A 95 5.43 8.11 2.80
CA LEU A 95 6.83 7.62 2.76
C LEU A 95 7.84 8.77 2.67
N SER A 96 7.44 9.92 2.14
CA SER A 96 8.23 11.15 2.11
C SER A 96 8.57 11.69 3.51
N ALA A 97 7.69 11.46 4.50
CA ALA A 97 7.85 11.87 5.89
C ALA A 97 8.63 10.86 6.75
N VAL A 98 8.86 9.65 6.23
CA VAL A 98 9.60 8.58 6.92
C VAL A 98 11.10 8.84 6.83
N GLU A 99 11.78 8.79 7.97
CA GLU A 99 13.24 8.83 8.05
C GLU A 99 13.84 7.44 7.88
N SER A 100 13.34 6.48 8.65
CA SER A 100 13.78 5.09 8.58
C SER A 100 12.66 4.11 8.94
N LEU A 101 12.85 2.86 8.51
CA LEU A 101 11.94 1.75 8.78
C LEU A 101 12.74 0.59 9.35
N THR A 102 12.25 -0.03 10.41
CA THR A 102 12.76 -1.30 10.91
C THR A 102 11.67 -2.37 10.80
N LEU A 103 12.04 -3.54 10.26
CA LEU A 103 11.13 -4.66 10.07
C LEU A 103 11.40 -5.72 11.12
N TYR A 104 10.34 -6.22 11.74
CA TYR A 104 10.39 -7.37 12.63
C TYR A 104 9.46 -8.47 12.11
N ASP A 105 9.81 -9.72 12.39
CA ASP A 105 9.00 -10.87 11.98
C ASP A 105 7.72 -11.01 12.81
N SER A 106 7.73 -10.46 14.03
CA SER A 106 6.60 -10.53 14.97
C SER A 106 6.67 -9.41 16.02
N VAL A 107 5.57 -9.21 16.75
CA VAL A 107 5.52 -8.34 17.94
C VAL A 107 6.51 -8.82 19.02
N ASP A 108 6.67 -10.14 19.17
CA ASP A 108 7.59 -10.70 20.17
C ASP A 108 9.04 -10.39 19.85
N ASP A 109 9.42 -10.39 18.57
CA ASP A 109 10.78 -10.04 18.15
C ASP A 109 11.05 -8.55 18.31
N TYR A 110 10.05 -7.72 18.05
CA TYR A 110 10.09 -6.29 18.39
C TYR A 110 10.33 -6.09 19.89
N LYS A 111 9.52 -6.73 20.75
CA LYS A 111 9.66 -6.64 22.21
C LYS A 111 11.04 -7.07 22.71
N LYS A 112 11.60 -8.14 22.15
CA LYS A 112 12.96 -8.59 22.45
C LYS A 112 14.02 -7.57 22.04
N ALA A 113 13.82 -6.90 20.90
CA ALA A 113 14.77 -5.94 20.35
C ALA A 113 14.80 -4.62 21.14
N ILE A 114 13.65 -4.13 21.61
CA ILE A 114 13.55 -2.90 22.40
C ILE A 114 13.79 -3.12 23.91
N GLY A 115 13.73 -4.37 24.37
CA GLY A 115 13.99 -4.75 25.76
C GLY A 115 12.88 -4.35 26.74
N PRO A 116 13.04 -4.65 28.04
CA PRO A 116 12.07 -4.32 29.10
C PRO A 116 11.96 -2.82 29.41
N TYR A 117 12.75 -1.98 28.73
CA TYR A 117 12.77 -0.53 28.91
C TYR A 117 11.92 0.23 27.89
N GLY A 118 11.23 -0.47 26.99
CA GLY A 118 10.37 0.16 25.98
C GLY A 118 9.25 1.04 26.56
N ASP A 119 8.84 0.79 27.81
CA ASP A 119 7.80 1.55 28.50
C ASP A 119 8.38 2.72 29.33
N ASP A 120 9.68 2.70 29.65
CA ASP A 120 10.37 3.70 30.49
C ASP A 120 11.31 4.63 29.67
N ALA A 121 11.53 4.33 28.39
CA ALA A 121 12.51 5.02 27.53
C ALA A 121 11.90 6.00 26.53
N LEU A 122 10.59 6.30 26.62
CA LEU A 122 9.89 7.29 25.79
C LEU A 122 9.13 8.30 26.67
#